data_AF-A0A0H4PBZ3-F1
#
_entry.id   AF-A0A0H4PBZ3-F1
#
_cell.length_a   1.000
_cell.length_b   1.000
_cell.length_c   1.000
_cell.angle_alpha   90.00
_cell.angle_beta   90.00
_cell.angle_gamma   90.00
#
_symmetry.space_group_name_H-M   'P 1'
#
loop_
_entity.id
_entity.type
_entity.pdbx_description
1 polymer ?
#
loop_
_entity_poly.entity_id
_entity_poly.type
_entity_poly.pdbx_seq_one_letter_code
_entity_poly.pdbx_strand_id
1 'polypeptide(L)'
;MKISLKRQLSTSIDPKGLIIAFSIILLWFISLIFLLNLQVDYSNPLLYLGLFVQMHLYTGLFITAHDAMHGVVTRNKRLNHFIGGFAAMLFSFNFYWKLFPNHHKHHMHVATADDPDYHSSGKFIPWYLSFLLSYLSFWQFLLMAITFNLLKLVFPISNLVLFWMLPAILSTLQLFYFGTYLPHKGKHSNRHHSGTLKKNHFWAFITCYFFGYHFEHHEFPNTPWWRLWKTKQLSN
;
A
#
# COMPACT_ATOMS: atom_id res chain seq x y z
N MET A 1 0.89 -29.05 -13.97
CA MET A 1 -0.16 -28.38 -13.17
C MET A 1 0.23 -26.97 -12.68
N LYS A 2 1.39 -26.77 -12.03
CA LYS A 2 1.82 -25.45 -11.51
C LYS A 2 1.97 -24.34 -12.58
N ILE A 3 2.43 -24.65 -13.80
CA ILE A 3 2.61 -23.66 -14.90
C ILE A 3 1.27 -23.13 -15.43
N SER A 4 0.29 -24.01 -15.64
CA SER A 4 -1.05 -23.62 -16.13
C SER A 4 -1.75 -22.69 -15.14
N LEU A 5 -1.61 -22.95 -13.84
CA LEU A 5 -2.20 -22.11 -12.81
C LEU A 5 -1.44 -20.78 -12.62
N LYS A 6 -0.10 -20.77 -12.67
CA LYS A 6 0.71 -19.53 -12.73
C LYS A 6 0.25 -18.64 -13.89
N ARG A 7 0.06 -19.22 -15.06
CA ARG A 7 -0.45 -18.53 -16.24
C ARG A 7 -1.89 -18.06 -16.09
N GLN A 8 -2.77 -18.86 -15.46
CA GLN A 8 -4.17 -18.48 -15.25
C GLN A 8 -4.32 -17.30 -14.27
N LEU A 9 -3.49 -17.26 -13.23
CA LEU A 9 -3.50 -16.17 -12.24
C LEU A 9 -3.07 -14.83 -12.85
N SER A 10 -2.12 -14.84 -13.79
CA SER A 10 -1.59 -13.64 -14.47
C SER A 10 -2.39 -13.18 -15.68
N THR A 11 -3.15 -14.06 -16.35
CA THR A 11 -3.67 -13.75 -17.70
C THR A 11 -5.02 -13.05 -17.77
N SER A 12 -5.82 -12.95 -16.71
CA SER A 12 -7.19 -12.39 -16.80
C SER A 12 -7.46 -11.17 -15.92
N ILE A 13 -6.56 -10.20 -15.89
CA ILE A 13 -6.67 -9.01 -15.02
C ILE A 13 -7.68 -7.96 -15.52
N ASP A 14 -7.85 -7.80 -16.83
CA ASP A 14 -8.78 -6.81 -17.40
C ASP A 14 -10.23 -7.35 -17.48
N PRO A 15 -11.26 -6.49 -17.32
CA PRO A 15 -11.20 -5.10 -16.83
C PRO A 15 -11.19 -5.01 -15.29
N LYS A 16 -11.13 -6.14 -14.59
CA LYS A 16 -11.33 -6.22 -13.14
C LYS A 16 -10.35 -5.37 -12.34
N GLY A 17 -9.08 -5.34 -12.72
CA GLY A 17 -8.09 -4.52 -12.02
C GLY A 17 -8.37 -3.02 -12.13
N LEU A 18 -8.80 -2.54 -13.30
CA LEU A 18 -9.27 -1.15 -13.47
C LEU A 18 -10.47 -0.85 -12.56
N ILE A 19 -11.48 -1.71 -12.57
CA ILE A 19 -12.69 -1.53 -11.75
C ILE A 19 -12.32 -1.44 -10.26
N ILE A 20 -11.41 -2.29 -9.79
CA ILE A 20 -10.96 -2.29 -8.39
C ILE A 20 -10.16 -1.02 -8.08
N ALA A 21 -9.20 -0.65 -8.92
CA ALA A 21 -8.39 0.56 -8.73
C ALA A 21 -9.27 1.82 -8.67
N PHE A 22 -10.19 1.98 -9.63
CA PHE A 22 -11.11 3.12 -9.65
C PHE A 22 -12.10 3.08 -8.48
N SER A 23 -12.58 1.91 -8.08
CA SER A 23 -13.44 1.77 -6.89
C SER A 23 -12.73 2.24 -5.63
N ILE A 24 -11.46 1.85 -5.43
CA ILE A 24 -10.67 2.28 -4.25
C ILE A 24 -10.49 3.79 -4.26
N ILE A 25 -10.08 4.38 -5.39
CA ILE A 25 -9.88 5.82 -5.53
C ILE A 25 -11.19 6.58 -5.28
N LEU A 26 -12.30 6.12 -5.87
CA LEU A 26 -13.61 6.74 -5.70
C LEU A 26 -14.08 6.66 -4.24
N LEU A 27 -13.97 5.48 -3.61
CA LEU A 27 -14.32 5.30 -2.20
C LEU A 27 -13.46 6.18 -1.29
N TRP A 28 -12.17 6.31 -1.60
CA TRP A 28 -11.27 7.22 -0.88
C TRP A 28 -11.74 8.68 -0.98
N PHE A 29 -12.11 9.17 -2.17
CA PHE A 29 -12.63 10.53 -2.34
C PHE A 29 -13.97 10.74 -1.63
N ILE A 30 -14.93 9.82 -1.81
CA ILE A 30 -16.25 9.89 -1.17
C ILE A 30 -16.10 9.91 0.34
N SER A 31 -15.31 8.98 0.89
CA SER A 31 -15.02 8.90 2.33
C SER A 31 -14.36 10.18 2.83
N LEU A 32 -13.32 10.66 2.14
CA LEU A 32 -12.61 11.86 2.55
C LEU A 32 -13.53 13.09 2.54
N ILE A 33 -14.26 13.33 1.46
CA ILE A 33 -15.16 14.49 1.34
C ILE A 33 -16.25 14.42 2.41
N PHE A 34 -16.85 13.25 2.62
CA PHE A 34 -17.84 13.04 3.68
C PHE A 34 -17.26 13.39 5.06
N LEU A 35 -16.11 12.81 5.42
CA LEU A 35 -15.46 13.01 6.71
C LEU A 35 -14.98 14.46 6.91
N LEU A 36 -14.55 15.16 5.85
CA LEU A 36 -14.16 16.57 5.92
C LEU A 36 -15.33 17.52 6.20
N ASN A 37 -16.56 17.10 5.92
CA ASN A 37 -17.79 17.87 6.18
C ASN A 37 -18.51 17.47 7.49
N LEU A 38 -18.05 16.43 8.19
CA LEU A 38 -18.63 16.04 9.46
C LEU A 38 -18.27 17.02 10.58
N GLN A 39 -19.19 17.25 11.50
CA GLN A 39 -18.86 17.89 12.76
C GLN A 39 -18.05 16.93 13.63
N VAL A 40 -16.86 17.35 14.05
CA VAL A 40 -15.99 16.54 14.92
C VAL A 40 -16.53 16.54 16.35
N ASP A 41 -16.87 15.34 16.82
CA ASP A 41 -17.20 15.05 18.21
C ASP A 41 -16.35 13.85 18.66
N TYR A 42 -15.39 14.11 19.55
CA TYR A 42 -14.46 13.09 20.04
C TYR A 42 -15.11 12.02 20.92
N SER A 43 -16.32 12.28 21.43
CA SER A 43 -17.09 11.29 22.19
C SER A 43 -17.81 10.28 21.29
N ASN A 44 -17.97 10.59 20.01
CA ASN A 44 -18.67 9.73 19.07
C ASN A 44 -17.76 8.60 18.55
N PRO A 45 -18.05 7.32 18.83
CA PRO A 45 -17.22 6.20 18.40
C PRO A 45 -17.14 6.05 16.87
N LEU A 46 -18.14 6.54 16.12
CA LEU A 46 -18.16 6.48 14.66
C LEU A 46 -17.06 7.34 14.02
N LEU A 47 -16.56 8.35 14.74
CA LEU A 47 -15.43 9.16 14.30
C LEU A 47 -14.18 8.30 14.09
N TYR A 48 -13.89 7.40 15.03
CA TYR A 48 -12.74 6.50 14.96
C TYR A 48 -12.92 5.41 13.91
N LEU A 49 -14.16 4.98 13.67
CA LEU A 49 -14.46 4.10 12.54
C LEU A 49 -14.19 4.80 11.20
N GLY A 50 -14.59 6.06 11.06
CA GLY A 50 -14.29 6.90 9.89
C GLY A 50 -12.78 7.06 9.68
N LEU A 51 -12.04 7.38 10.74
CA LEU A 51 -10.57 7.43 10.74
C LEU A 51 -9.95 6.13 10.21
N PHE A 52 -10.41 5.00 10.73
CA PHE A 52 -9.93 3.67 10.35
C PHE A 52 -10.27 3.32 8.90
N VAL A 53 -11.50 3.59 8.45
CA VAL A 53 -11.92 3.38 7.06
C VAL A 53 -11.06 4.23 6.11
N GLN A 54 -10.86 5.50 6.45
CA GLN A 54 -10.04 6.40 5.65
C GLN A 54 -8.59 5.94 5.58
N MET A 55 -8.01 5.51 6.71
CA MET A 55 -6.67 4.92 6.78
C MET A 55 -6.57 3.67 5.89
N HIS A 56 -7.56 2.78 5.97
CA HIS A 56 -7.60 1.57 5.15
C HIS A 56 -7.72 1.89 3.65
N LEU A 57 -8.46 2.93 3.27
CA LEU A 57 -8.55 3.39 1.88
C LEU A 57 -7.24 4.03 1.41
N TYR A 58 -6.51 4.75 2.26
CA TYR A 58 -5.15 5.19 1.97
C TYR A 58 -4.23 3.99 1.70
N THR A 59 -4.24 2.97 2.55
CA THR A 59 -3.50 1.72 2.27
C THR A 59 -3.91 1.12 0.92
N GLY A 60 -5.20 1.18 0.56
CA GLY A 60 -5.70 0.78 -0.76
C GLY A 60 -5.13 1.59 -1.93
N LEU A 61 -4.95 2.91 -1.78
CA LEU A 61 -4.27 3.74 -2.78
C LEU A 61 -2.83 3.27 -3.02
N PHE A 62 -2.08 3.01 -1.94
CA PHE A 62 -0.71 2.51 -2.10
C PHE A 62 -0.68 1.12 -2.74
N ILE A 63 -1.59 0.22 -2.34
CA ILE A 63 -1.70 -1.11 -2.96
C ILE A 63 -2.05 -1.02 -4.44
N THR A 64 -2.89 -0.05 -4.83
CA THR A 64 -3.17 0.24 -6.25
C THR A 64 -1.91 0.72 -6.98
N ALA A 65 -1.11 1.60 -6.37
CA ALA A 65 0.16 2.04 -6.93
C ALA A 65 1.17 0.89 -7.06
N HIS A 66 1.26 0.05 -6.03
CA HIS A 66 2.09 -1.14 -5.99
C HIS A 66 1.72 -2.16 -7.08
N ASP A 67 0.44 -2.52 -7.20
CA ASP A 67 -0.04 -3.44 -8.25
C ASP A 67 0.21 -2.86 -9.64
N ALA A 68 0.15 -1.53 -9.79
CA ALA A 68 0.54 -0.87 -11.03
C ALA A 68 2.05 -0.95 -11.31
N MET A 69 2.91 -0.97 -10.29
CA MET A 69 4.36 -1.21 -10.48
C MET A 69 4.62 -2.62 -11.00
N HIS A 70 3.83 -3.60 -10.58
CA HIS A 70 3.85 -4.97 -11.12
C HIS A 70 3.12 -5.12 -12.46
N GLY A 71 2.45 -4.08 -12.94
CA GLY A 71 1.68 -4.13 -14.19
C GLY A 71 0.42 -4.99 -14.10
N VAL A 72 -0.14 -5.21 -12.90
CA VAL A 72 -1.28 -6.12 -12.67
C VAL A 72 -2.61 -5.40 -12.47
N VAL A 73 -2.65 -4.07 -12.61
CA VAL A 73 -3.92 -3.32 -12.67
C VAL A 73 -4.60 -3.48 -14.03
N THR A 74 -3.81 -3.50 -15.11
CA THR A 74 -4.30 -3.69 -16.48
C THR A 74 -3.22 -4.28 -17.38
N ARG A 75 -3.54 -4.85 -18.54
CA ARG A 75 -2.50 -5.28 -19.50
C ARG A 75 -1.78 -4.11 -20.18
N ASN A 76 -2.36 -2.91 -20.17
CA ASN A 76 -1.74 -1.73 -20.78
C ASN A 76 -0.69 -1.10 -19.84
N LYS A 77 0.59 -1.20 -20.21
CA LYS A 77 1.71 -0.66 -19.41
C LYS A 77 1.62 0.84 -19.14
N ARG A 78 1.24 1.64 -20.15
CA ARG A 78 1.10 3.10 -20.00
C ARG A 78 0.01 3.44 -18.99
N LEU A 79 -1.11 2.71 -19.06
CA LEU A 79 -2.23 2.90 -18.15
C LEU A 79 -1.89 2.46 -16.71
N ASN A 80 -1.09 1.40 -16.52
CA ASN A 80 -0.57 1.08 -15.19
C ASN A 80 0.26 2.25 -14.62
N HIS A 81 1.23 2.77 -15.36
CA HIS A 81 2.05 3.88 -14.87
C HIS A 81 1.21 5.13 -14.54
N PHE A 82 0.19 5.43 -15.37
CA PHE A 82 -0.72 6.53 -15.09
C PHE A 82 -1.52 6.31 -13.79
N ILE A 83 -2.19 5.16 -13.67
CA ILE A 83 -3.02 4.85 -12.49
C ILE A 83 -2.16 4.77 -11.23
N GLY A 84 -1.01 4.11 -11.31
CA GLY A 84 -0.10 4.00 -10.19
C GLY A 84 0.52 5.33 -9.78
N GLY A 85 0.86 6.18 -10.76
CA GLY A 85 1.29 7.55 -10.52
C GLY A 85 0.24 8.38 -9.82
N PHE A 86 -1.01 8.31 -10.29
CA PHE A 86 -2.13 9.02 -9.70
C PHE A 86 -2.44 8.53 -8.28
N ALA A 87 -2.49 7.22 -8.05
CA ALA A 87 -2.73 6.65 -6.72
C ALA A 87 -1.60 7.00 -5.73
N ALA A 88 -0.33 6.96 -6.17
CA ALA A 88 0.81 7.39 -5.35
C ALA A 88 0.73 8.90 -5.02
N MET A 89 0.36 9.73 -5.98
CA MET A 89 0.13 11.16 -5.76
C MET A 89 -0.95 11.41 -4.71
N LEU A 90 -2.10 10.73 -4.81
CA LEU A 90 -3.18 10.86 -3.82
C LEU A 90 -2.77 10.38 -2.42
N PHE A 91 -1.92 9.35 -2.33
CA PHE A 91 -1.53 8.78 -1.05
C PHE A 91 -0.80 9.77 -0.14
N SER A 92 0.15 10.56 -0.68
CA SER A 92 0.89 11.64 0.02
C SER A 92 1.92 12.25 -0.95
N PHE A 93 1.50 12.59 -2.16
CA PHE A 93 2.37 13.07 -3.24
C PHE A 93 3.57 12.14 -3.51
N ASN A 94 3.41 10.83 -3.25
CA ASN A 94 4.50 9.88 -3.40
C ASN A 94 4.99 9.85 -4.85
N PHE A 95 6.30 9.96 -5.02
CA PHE A 95 6.89 10.02 -6.34
C PHE A 95 6.99 8.61 -6.92
N TYR A 96 6.06 8.27 -7.82
CA TYR A 96 5.96 6.94 -8.44
C TYR A 96 7.26 6.49 -9.11
N TRP A 97 8.01 7.40 -9.73
CA TRP A 97 9.27 7.05 -10.39
C TRP A 97 10.45 6.81 -9.44
N LYS A 98 10.29 7.13 -8.15
CA LYS A 98 11.19 6.67 -7.08
C LYS A 98 10.73 5.35 -6.50
N LEU A 99 9.42 5.18 -6.30
CA LEU A 99 8.83 3.95 -5.78
C LEU A 99 9.04 2.76 -6.73
N PHE A 100 8.74 2.93 -8.03
CA PHE A 100 8.78 1.86 -9.02
C PHE A 100 10.13 1.12 -9.07
N PRO A 101 11.29 1.78 -9.31
CA PRO A 101 12.57 1.08 -9.37
C PRO A 101 13.00 0.51 -8.01
N ASN A 102 12.74 1.22 -6.90
CA ASN A 102 13.10 0.75 -5.56
C ASN A 102 12.32 -0.50 -5.15
N HIS A 103 11.03 -0.56 -5.49
CA HIS A 103 10.22 -1.75 -5.27
C HIS A 103 10.76 -2.97 -6.02
N HIS A 104 11.20 -2.78 -7.27
CA HIS A 104 11.84 -3.86 -8.01
C HIS A 104 13.20 -4.24 -7.41
N LYS A 105 13.98 -3.28 -6.90
CA LYS A 105 15.23 -3.57 -6.16
C LYS A 105 14.95 -4.42 -4.92
N HIS A 106 13.91 -4.10 -4.15
CA HIS A 106 13.49 -4.91 -3.01
C HIS A 106 13.27 -6.37 -3.44
N HIS A 107 12.48 -6.62 -4.49
CA HIS A 107 12.28 -7.98 -5.02
C HIS A 107 13.55 -8.71 -5.48
N MET A 108 14.53 -7.99 -6.03
CA MET A 108 15.76 -8.58 -6.56
C MET A 108 16.83 -8.83 -5.50
N HIS A 109 16.86 -7.99 -4.46
CA HIS A 109 17.95 -7.91 -3.49
C HIS A 109 17.49 -8.15 -2.05
N VAL A 110 16.34 -8.80 -1.85
CA VAL A 110 15.67 -8.97 -0.55
C VAL A 110 16.65 -9.30 0.58
N ALA A 111 16.56 -8.56 1.68
CA ALA A 111 17.36 -8.75 2.90
C ALA A 111 18.89 -8.64 2.68
N THR A 112 19.32 -7.86 1.68
CA THR A 112 20.72 -7.47 1.47
C THR A 112 20.91 -5.97 1.67
N ALA A 113 22.15 -5.48 1.59
CA ALA A 113 22.45 -4.05 1.67
C ALA A 113 21.87 -3.23 0.50
N ASP A 114 21.53 -3.87 -0.62
CA ASP A 114 20.95 -3.21 -1.80
C ASP A 114 19.41 -3.15 -1.78
N ASP A 115 18.77 -3.76 -0.78
CA ASP A 115 17.32 -3.69 -0.57
C ASP A 115 16.96 -2.37 0.13
N PRO A 116 16.25 -1.44 -0.56
CA PRO A 116 15.88 -0.15 0.03
C PRO A 116 14.91 -0.26 1.21
N ASP A 117 14.25 -1.42 1.34
CA ASP A 117 13.25 -1.71 2.37
C ASP A 117 13.84 -2.54 3.51
N TYR A 118 15.13 -2.92 3.47
CA TYR A 118 15.77 -3.69 4.53
C TYR A 118 16.59 -2.82 5.48
N HIS A 119 16.66 -3.24 6.75
CA HIS A 119 17.54 -2.63 7.73
C HIS A 119 18.23 -3.70 8.60
N SER A 120 19.56 -3.72 8.57
CA SER A 120 20.38 -4.78 9.20
C SER A 120 20.22 -4.92 10.70
N SER A 121 19.83 -3.86 11.41
CA SER A 121 19.62 -3.93 12.87
C SER A 121 18.48 -4.84 13.29
N GLY A 122 17.50 -5.09 12.41
CA GLY A 122 16.26 -5.80 12.72
C GLY A 122 15.36 -5.12 13.75
N LYS A 123 15.74 -3.94 14.27
CA LYS A 123 14.97 -3.19 15.28
C LYS A 123 13.89 -2.36 14.60
N PHE A 124 12.67 -2.40 15.15
CA PHE A 124 11.49 -1.77 14.56
C PHE A 124 11.67 -0.26 14.25
N ILE A 125 12.10 0.55 15.23
CA ILE A 125 12.15 2.01 15.07
C ILE A 125 13.22 2.46 14.05
N PRO A 126 14.50 2.03 14.14
CA PRO A 126 15.48 2.39 13.12
C PRO A 126 15.08 1.95 11.71
N TRP A 127 14.48 0.77 11.59
CA TRP A 127 14.01 0.24 10.31
C TRP A 127 12.85 1.08 9.75
N TYR A 128 11.87 1.43 10.58
CA TYR A 128 10.75 2.28 10.14
C TYR A 128 11.23 3.64 9.64
N LEU A 129 12.16 4.27 10.36
CA LEU A 129 12.74 5.55 9.96
C LEU A 129 13.54 5.43 8.65
N SER A 130 14.37 4.39 8.51
CA SER A 130 15.10 4.10 7.29
C SER A 130 14.15 3.96 6.10
N PHE A 131 13.10 3.15 6.25
CA PHE A 131 12.07 2.93 5.24
C PHE A 131 11.41 4.26 4.82
N LEU A 132 10.95 5.07 5.78
CA LEU A 132 10.33 6.36 5.46
C LEU A 132 11.28 7.29 4.71
N LEU A 133 12.52 7.44 5.21
CA LEU A 133 13.51 8.34 4.62
C LEU A 133 13.97 7.88 3.23
N SER A 134 13.95 6.57 2.95
CA SER A 134 14.20 6.02 1.61
C SER A 134 13.22 6.57 0.57
N TYR A 135 11.98 6.92 0.95
CA TYR A 135 10.93 7.31 0.01
C TYR A 135 10.54 8.78 0.06
N LEU A 136 10.61 9.41 1.23
CA LEU A 136 10.25 10.82 1.40
C LEU A 136 11.14 11.75 0.56
N SER A 137 10.58 12.90 0.22
CA SER A 137 11.24 13.97 -0.51
C SER A 137 10.79 15.32 -0.01
N PHE A 138 11.65 16.33 -0.12
CA PHE A 138 11.32 17.71 0.25
C PHE A 138 10.05 18.21 -0.48
N TRP A 139 9.90 17.86 -1.76
CA TRP A 139 8.75 18.27 -2.57
C TRP A 139 7.42 17.73 -2.04
N GLN A 140 7.40 16.51 -1.48
CA GLN A 140 6.20 15.97 -0.85
C GLN A 140 5.75 16.84 0.33
N PHE A 141 6.68 17.20 1.22
CA PHE A 141 6.37 18.06 2.35
C PHE A 141 5.90 19.44 1.91
N LEU A 142 6.54 20.04 0.89
CA LEU A 142 6.12 21.32 0.35
C LEU A 142 4.70 21.26 -0.24
N LEU A 143 4.42 20.25 -1.08
CA LEU A 143 3.09 20.08 -1.69
C LEU A 143 2.02 19.80 -0.63
N MET A 144 2.30 18.94 0.35
CA MET A 144 1.39 18.69 1.48
C MET A 144 1.13 19.97 2.27
N ALA A 145 2.15 20.78 2.55
CA ALA A 145 1.99 22.05 3.25
C ALA A 145 1.13 23.05 2.47
N ILE A 146 1.35 23.18 1.15
CA ILE A 146 0.54 24.03 0.28
C ILE A 146 -0.92 23.53 0.28
N THR A 147 -1.13 22.23 0.02
CA THR A 147 -2.48 21.63 0.01
C THR A 147 -3.19 21.81 1.34
N PHE A 148 -2.51 21.59 2.47
CA PHE A 148 -3.08 21.83 3.80
C PHE A 148 -3.53 23.28 3.98
N ASN A 149 -2.68 24.24 3.60
CA ASN A 149 -2.98 25.66 3.73
C ASN A 149 -4.11 26.14 2.80
N LEU A 150 -4.32 25.48 1.67
CA LEU A 150 -5.47 25.74 0.80
C LEU A 150 -6.75 25.09 1.36
N LEU A 151 -6.68 23.84 1.78
CA LEU A 151 -7.84 23.10 2.28
C LEU A 151 -8.39 23.69 3.59
N LYS A 152 -7.53 24.23 4.46
CA LYS A 152 -7.98 24.86 5.73
C LYS A 152 -8.81 26.13 5.52
N LEU A 153 -8.83 26.70 4.30
CA LEU A 153 -9.71 27.82 3.95
C LEU A 153 -11.17 27.38 3.80
N VAL A 154 -11.41 26.08 3.60
CA VAL A 154 -12.73 25.50 3.32
C VAL A 154 -13.16 24.52 4.41
N PHE A 155 -12.22 23.76 4.99
CA PHE A 155 -12.51 22.71 5.96
C PHE A 155 -11.93 22.99 7.35
N PRO A 156 -12.58 22.54 8.44
CA PRO A 156 -12.03 22.66 9.78
C PRO A 156 -10.68 21.95 9.92
N ILE A 157 -9.75 22.56 10.65
CA ILE A 157 -8.41 22.00 10.88
C ILE A 157 -8.48 20.62 11.53
N SER A 158 -9.40 20.41 12.48
CA SER A 158 -9.62 19.11 13.13
C SER A 158 -9.88 18.00 12.12
N ASN A 159 -10.72 18.26 11.11
CA ASN A 159 -11.08 17.29 10.10
C ASN A 159 -9.91 16.99 9.17
N LEU A 160 -9.15 18.01 8.78
CA LEU A 160 -7.94 17.83 7.96
C LEU A 160 -6.89 16.99 8.69
N VAL A 161 -6.67 17.25 9.98
CA VAL A 161 -5.74 16.45 10.78
C VAL A 161 -6.25 15.02 10.93
N LEU A 162 -7.51 14.84 11.34
CA LEU A 162 -8.08 13.53 11.66
C LEU A 162 -8.33 12.65 10.43
N PHE A 163 -8.70 13.22 9.28
CA PHE A 163 -9.17 12.43 8.14
C PHE A 163 -8.31 12.55 6.90
N TRP A 164 -7.41 13.55 6.82
CA TRP A 164 -6.47 13.66 5.70
C TRP A 164 -5.04 13.30 6.12
N MET A 165 -4.50 13.94 7.16
CA MET A 165 -3.10 13.75 7.57
C MET A 165 -2.87 12.47 8.37
N LEU A 166 -3.64 12.26 9.44
CA LEU A 166 -3.43 11.14 10.36
C LEU A 166 -3.63 9.79 9.66
N PRO A 167 -4.66 9.57 8.83
CA PRO A 167 -4.82 8.34 8.06
C PRO A 167 -3.65 8.04 7.13
N ALA A 168 -3.10 9.05 6.46
CA ALA A 168 -1.94 8.89 5.60
C ALA A 168 -0.73 8.40 6.41
N ILE A 169 -0.43 9.03 7.54
CA ILE A 169 0.68 8.62 8.44
C ILE A 169 0.45 7.22 9.03
N LEU A 170 -0.77 6.91 9.49
CA LEU A 170 -1.06 5.59 10.03
C LEU A 170 -0.98 4.51 8.94
N SER A 171 -1.38 4.82 7.71
CA SER A 171 -1.25 3.90 6.59
C SER A 171 0.21 3.61 6.23
N THR A 172 1.15 4.56 6.34
CA THR A 172 2.59 4.26 6.17
C THR A 172 3.09 3.30 7.23
N LEU A 173 2.64 3.45 8.48
CA LEU A 173 2.97 2.52 9.56
C LEU A 173 2.38 1.13 9.29
N GLN A 174 1.13 1.05 8.81
CA GLN A 174 0.48 -0.21 8.45
C GLN A 174 1.20 -0.94 7.30
N LEU A 175 1.51 -0.20 6.22
CA LEU A 175 2.26 -0.71 5.07
C LEU A 175 3.63 -1.22 5.50
N PHE A 176 4.38 -0.44 6.27
CA PHE A 176 5.67 -0.88 6.79
C PHE A 176 5.53 -2.13 7.66
N TYR A 177 4.59 -2.14 8.62
CA TYR A 177 4.47 -3.24 9.55
C TYR A 177 4.11 -4.55 8.84
N PHE A 178 3.06 -4.56 8.02
CA PHE A 178 2.55 -5.79 7.39
C PHE A 178 3.23 -6.13 6.06
N GLY A 179 3.77 -5.14 5.36
CA GLY A 179 4.39 -5.29 4.05
C GLY A 179 5.91 -5.36 4.06
N THR A 180 6.57 -4.95 5.16
CA THR A 180 8.05 -4.91 5.22
C THR A 180 8.58 -5.57 6.48
N TYR A 181 8.26 -5.03 7.66
CA TYR A 181 8.84 -5.47 8.93
C TYR A 181 8.42 -6.89 9.33
N LEU A 182 7.12 -7.13 9.49
CA LEU A 182 6.62 -8.43 9.92
C LEU A 182 7.03 -9.58 8.99
N PRO A 183 6.94 -9.44 7.65
CA PRO A 183 7.36 -10.52 6.76
C PRO A 183 8.87 -10.73 6.73
N HIS A 184 9.72 -9.70 6.87
CA HIS A 184 11.18 -9.87 6.71
C HIS A 184 11.98 -9.92 8.02
N LYS A 185 11.37 -9.65 9.17
CA LYS A 185 12.10 -9.71 10.45
C LYS A 185 12.49 -11.15 10.80
N GLY A 186 13.70 -11.31 11.30
CA GLY A 186 14.23 -12.60 11.72
C GLY A 186 14.95 -13.33 10.60
N LYS A 187 15.07 -14.66 10.74
CA LYS A 187 15.77 -15.51 9.77
C LYS A 187 14.77 -16.38 9.03
N HIS A 188 14.88 -16.37 7.71
CA HIS A 188 14.04 -17.15 6.80
C HIS A 188 14.94 -18.03 5.93
N SER A 189 14.59 -19.30 5.78
CA SER A 189 15.33 -20.27 4.96
C SER A 189 14.94 -20.23 3.47
N ASN A 190 13.89 -19.51 3.11
CA ASN A 190 13.44 -19.40 1.73
C ASN A 190 14.17 -18.26 0.99
N ARG A 191 14.22 -18.36 -0.34
CA ARG A 191 14.93 -17.42 -1.23
C ARG A 191 14.44 -15.97 -1.17
N HIS A 192 13.22 -15.74 -0.72
CA HIS A 192 12.60 -14.41 -0.65
C HIS A 192 12.76 -13.80 0.74
N HIS A 193 13.54 -14.44 1.62
CA HIS A 193 13.75 -14.07 3.02
C HIS A 193 12.53 -13.49 3.73
N SER A 194 11.37 -14.12 3.52
CA SER A 194 10.07 -13.60 3.98
C SER A 194 9.19 -14.67 4.60
N GLY A 195 8.44 -14.27 5.62
CA GLY A 195 7.31 -14.99 6.17
C GLY A 195 6.02 -14.63 5.46
N THR A 196 4.92 -15.16 5.99
CA THR A 196 3.60 -14.92 5.41
C THR A 196 2.50 -15.13 6.46
N LEU A 197 1.40 -14.36 6.36
CA LEU A 197 0.27 -14.52 7.26
C LEU A 197 -0.43 -15.87 7.04
N LYS A 198 -1.02 -16.41 8.12
CA LYS A 198 -1.92 -17.56 8.03
C LYS A 198 -3.13 -17.22 7.15
N LYS A 199 -3.68 -18.21 6.45
CA LYS A 199 -4.80 -18.02 5.53
C LYS A 199 -6.06 -17.61 6.30
N ASN A 200 -6.44 -16.35 6.15
CA ASN A 200 -7.67 -15.74 6.64
C ASN A 200 -7.97 -14.53 5.75
N HIS A 201 -9.09 -14.53 5.03
CA HIS A 201 -9.40 -13.51 4.03
C HIS A 201 -9.73 -12.16 4.68
N PHE A 202 -10.48 -12.16 5.78
CA PHE A 202 -10.84 -10.94 6.49
C PHE A 202 -9.58 -10.26 7.04
N TRP A 203 -8.74 -11.02 7.74
CA TRP A 203 -7.51 -10.50 8.32
C TRP A 203 -6.51 -10.06 7.26
N ALA A 204 -6.36 -10.82 6.18
CA ALA A 204 -5.49 -10.46 5.07
C ALA A 204 -5.94 -9.15 4.41
N PHE A 205 -7.24 -8.98 4.17
CA PHE A 205 -7.78 -7.74 3.63
C PHE A 205 -7.53 -6.56 4.57
N ILE A 206 -7.97 -6.66 5.82
CA ILE A 206 -7.96 -5.52 6.74
C ILE A 206 -6.56 -5.06 7.13
N THR A 207 -5.60 -5.98 7.18
CA THR A 207 -4.22 -5.66 7.54
C THR A 207 -3.47 -4.95 6.41
N CYS A 208 -3.61 -5.39 5.17
CA CYS A 208 -2.91 -4.77 4.03
C CYS A 208 -3.37 -5.32 2.66
N TYR A 209 -4.67 -5.47 2.39
CA TYR A 209 -5.17 -5.97 1.09
C TYR A 209 -4.50 -7.27 0.63
N PHE A 210 -4.34 -8.26 1.51
CA PHE A 210 -3.64 -9.52 1.25
C PHE A 210 -2.12 -9.41 1.06
N PHE A 211 -1.52 -8.21 1.12
CA PHE A 211 -0.07 -8.03 1.00
C PHE A 211 0.74 -8.72 2.11
N GLY A 212 0.12 -8.98 3.26
CA GLY A 212 0.69 -9.84 4.30
C GLY A 212 0.87 -11.31 3.87
N TYR A 213 0.35 -11.73 2.71
CA TYR A 213 0.76 -12.95 2.01
C TYR A 213 2.07 -12.71 1.26
N HIS A 214 3.08 -12.21 1.97
CA HIS A 214 4.23 -11.54 1.38
C HIS A 214 5.19 -12.51 0.69
N PHE A 215 5.40 -13.70 1.25
CA PHE A 215 6.11 -14.78 0.54
C PHE A 215 5.46 -15.09 -0.82
N GLU A 216 4.13 -15.23 -0.84
CA GLU A 216 3.39 -15.47 -2.07
C GLU A 216 3.50 -14.31 -3.06
N HIS A 217 3.56 -13.08 -2.55
CA HIS A 217 3.76 -11.89 -3.35
C HIS A 217 5.11 -11.94 -4.09
N HIS A 218 6.21 -12.24 -3.38
CA HIS A 218 7.53 -12.43 -3.99
C HIS A 218 7.60 -13.63 -4.94
N GLU A 219 6.90 -14.72 -4.63
CA GLU A 219 6.87 -15.92 -5.48
C GLU A 219 6.03 -15.75 -6.76
N PHE A 220 5.00 -14.91 -6.70
CA PHE A 220 4.03 -14.69 -7.77
C PHE A 220 3.75 -13.18 -7.97
N PRO A 221 4.77 -12.35 -8.32
CA PRO A 221 4.65 -10.89 -8.37
C PRO A 221 3.61 -10.40 -9.38
N ASN A 222 3.36 -11.18 -10.42
CA ASN A 222 2.33 -10.91 -11.44
C ASN A 222 0.90 -11.30 -10.99
N THR A 223 0.66 -11.49 -9.69
CA THR A 223 -0.66 -11.80 -9.14
C THR A 223 -1.20 -10.58 -8.40
N PRO A 224 -2.33 -9.99 -8.84
CA PRO A 224 -2.90 -8.85 -8.14
C PRO A 224 -3.42 -9.26 -6.76
N TRP A 225 -3.50 -8.27 -5.87
CA TRP A 225 -3.75 -8.50 -4.44
C TRP A 225 -5.01 -9.31 -4.16
N TRP A 226 -6.11 -9.08 -4.91
CA TRP A 226 -7.40 -9.77 -4.74
C TRP A 226 -7.39 -11.24 -5.20
N ARG A 227 -6.30 -11.69 -5.82
CA ARG A 227 -6.08 -13.09 -6.25
C ARG A 227 -4.97 -13.77 -5.46
N LEU A 228 -4.21 -13.04 -4.65
CA LEU A 228 -3.02 -13.56 -3.98
C LEU A 228 -3.35 -14.72 -3.03
N TRP A 229 -4.55 -14.76 -2.45
CA TRP A 229 -4.99 -15.90 -1.63
C TRP A 229 -5.03 -17.25 -2.37
N LYS A 230 -5.11 -17.24 -3.70
CA LYS A 230 -5.12 -18.47 -4.52
C LYS A 230 -3.74 -19.12 -4.63
N THR A 231 -2.66 -18.37 -4.40
CA THR A 231 -1.29 -18.90 -4.48
C THR A 231 -0.86 -19.58 -3.19
N LYS A 232 -1.57 -19.38 -2.07
CA LYS A 232 -1.34 -20.03 -0.77
C LYS A 232 -1.27 -21.56 -0.82
N GLN A 233 -2.00 -22.17 -1.75
CA GLN A 233 -2.00 -23.64 -1.92
C GLN A 233 -0.81 -24.13 -2.76
N LEU A 234 -0.09 -23.22 -3.41
CA LEU A 234 1.02 -23.52 -4.33
C LEU A 234 2.40 -23.27 -3.71
N SER A 235 2.42 -22.47 -2.64
CA SER A 235 3.59 -22.11 -1.83
C SER A 235 3.93 -23.13 -0.75
N ASN A 236 3.06 -24.12 -0.51
CA ASN A 236 3.32 -25.27 0.37
C ASN A 236 3.94 -26.44 -0.40
#